data_AF-A0A2A4KN52-F1
#
_entry.id   AF-A0A2A4KN52-F1
#
_cell.length_a   1.000
_cell.length_b   1.000
_cell.length_c   1.000
_cell.angle_alpha   90.00
_cell.angle_beta   90.00
_cell.angle_gamma   90.00
#
_symmetry.space_group_name_H-M   'P 1'
#
loop_
_entity.id
_entity.type
_entity.pdbx_description
1 polymer ?
#
loop_
_entity_poly.entity_id
_entity_poly.type
_entity_poly.pdbx_seq_one_letter_code
_entity_poly.pdbx_strand_id
1 'polypeptide(L)' 'MGKNTDMARAKARRLKGMIKEADGIALDNERMKAEGRREQAEARREEARARAARSASHG' A
#
# COMPACT_ATOMS: atom_id res chain seq x y z
N MET A 1 -7.20 -6.49 -17.27
CA MET A 1 -7.03 -6.74 -15.82
C MET A 1 -8.29 -6.25 -15.11
N GLY A 2 -8.93 -7.05 -14.24
CA GLY A 2 -10.21 -6.68 -13.63
C GLY A 2 -10.04 -5.78 -12.41
N LYS A 3 -11.04 -4.92 -12.13
CA LYS A 3 -11.07 -3.96 -11.01
C LYS A 3 -10.80 -4.60 -9.63
N ASN A 4 -11.19 -5.87 -9.47
CA ASN A 4 -10.96 -6.63 -8.23
C ASN A 4 -9.46 -6.97 -8.04
N THR A 5 -8.73 -7.16 -9.14
CA THR A 5 -7.30 -7.50 -9.14
C THR A 5 -6.45 -6.31 -8.70
N ASP A 6 -6.83 -5.09 -9.09
CA ASP A 6 -6.10 -3.86 -8.74
C ASP A 6 -6.25 -3.53 -7.25
N MET A 7 -7.47 -3.70 -6.73
CA MET A 7 -7.76 -3.49 -5.31
C MET A 7 -7.10 -4.55 -4.42
N ALA A 8 -7.03 -5.80 -4.88
CA ALA A 8 -6.28 -6.85 -4.20
C ALA A 8 -4.77 -6.58 -4.18
N ARG A 9 -4.20 -6.10 -5.30
CA ARG A 9 -2.79 -5.71 -5.40
C ARG A 9 -2.45 -4.56 -4.45
N ALA A 10 -3.29 -3.53 -4.39
CA ALA A 10 -3.07 -2.39 -3.50
C ALA A 10 -3.07 -2.81 -2.01
N LYS A 11 -4.02 -3.66 -1.62
CA LYS A 11 -4.05 -4.26 -0.27
C LYS A 11 -2.82 -5.11 0.02
N ALA A 12 -2.38 -5.93 -0.93
CA ALA A 12 -1.19 -6.77 -0.77
C ALA A 12 0.08 -5.93 -0.58
N ARG A 13 0.23 -4.84 -1.34
CA ARG A 13 1.35 -3.89 -1.18
C ARG A 13 1.33 -3.21 0.19
N ARG A 14 0.15 -2.81 0.66
CA ARG A 14 0.01 -2.24 2.01
C ARG A 14 0.41 -3.24 3.09
N LEU A 15 -0.04 -4.49 2.99
CA LEU A 15 0.32 -5.54 3.95
C LEU A 15 1.83 -5.81 3.96
N LYS A 16 2.46 -5.87 2.79
CA LYS A 16 3.92 -6.02 2.68
C LYS A 16 4.66 -4.91 3.44
N GLY A 17 4.25 -3.66 3.26
CA GLY A 17 4.86 -2.55 3.98
C GLY A 17 4.63 -2.59 5.50
N MET A 18 3.52 -3.16 5.96
CA MET A 18 3.26 -3.37 7.40
C MET A 18 4.19 -4.44 7.98
N ILE A 19 4.37 -5.56 7.28
CA ILE A 19 5.30 -6.62 7.70
C ILE A 19 6.72 -6.05 7.79
N LYS A 20 7.14 -5.31 6.77
CA LYS A 20 8.47 -4.69 6.73
C LYS A 20 8.69 -3.66 7.86
N GLU A 21 7.65 -2.90 8.20
CA GLU A 21 7.71 -2.01 9.36
C GLU A 21 7.84 -2.78 10.68
N ALA A 22 7.05 -3.84 10.86
CA ALA A 22 7.11 -4.70 12.04
C ALA A 22 8.46 -5.40 12.18
N ASP A 23 9.00 -5.96 11.10
CA ASP A 23 10.34 -6.57 11.06
C ASP A 23 11.42 -5.53 11.38
N GLY A 24 11.30 -4.32 10.84
CA GLY A 24 12.19 -3.21 11.16
C GLY A 24 12.19 -2.82 12.64
N ILE A 25 11.04 -2.91 13.32
CA ILE A 25 10.95 -2.70 14.77
C ILE A 25 11.57 -3.88 15.52
N ALA A 26 11.23 -5.12 15.15
CA ALA A 26 11.70 -6.32 15.83
C ALA A 26 13.22 -6.53 15.72
N LEU A 27 13.82 -6.09 14.62
CA LEU A 27 15.24 -6.22 14.31
C LEU A 27 16.04 -4.93 14.59
N ASP A 28 15.41 -3.90 15.15
CA ASP A 28 15.98 -2.56 15.38
C ASP A 28 16.64 -1.96 14.10
N ASN A 29 16.02 -2.23 12.95
CA ASN A 29 16.47 -1.83 11.63
C ASN A 29 15.64 -0.64 11.11
N GLU A 30 16.11 0.57 11.42
CA GLU A 30 15.42 1.82 11.05
C GLU A 30 15.25 2.00 9.53
N ARG A 31 16.17 1.47 8.71
CA ARG A 31 16.04 1.50 7.25
C ARG A 31 14.84 0.65 6.81
N MET A 32 14.75 -0.58 7.30
CA MET A 32 13.66 -1.51 6.96
C MET A 32 12.31 -0.94 7.41
N LYS A 33 12.27 -0.37 8.63
CA LYS A 33 11.10 0.32 9.17
C LYS A 33 10.65 1.49 8.28
N ALA A 34 11.59 2.33 7.85
CA ALA A 34 11.31 3.46 6.96
C ALA A 34 10.85 3.01 5.57
N GLU A 35 11.42 1.95 5.02
CA GLU A 35 10.98 1.34 3.76
C GLU A 35 9.54 0.82 3.88
N GLY A 36 9.20 0.13 4.98
CA GLY A 36 7.83 -0.32 5.26
C GLY A 36 6.82 0.82 5.28
N ARG A 37 7.14 1.92 5.98
CA ARG A 37 6.30 3.14 6.01
C ARG A 37 6.12 3.76 4.62
N ARG A 38 7.18 3.81 3.81
CA ARG A 38 7.11 4.31 2.42
C ARG A 38 6.20 3.44 1.55
N GLU A 39 6.37 2.12 1.58
CA GLU A 39 5.54 1.18 0.81
C GLU A 39 4.06 1.31 1.18
N GLN A 40 3.74 1.46 2.47
CA GLN A 40 2.36 1.70 2.92
C GLN A 40 1.79 3.05 2.44
N ALA A 41 2.59 4.12 2.46
CA ALA A 41 2.16 5.44 2.00
C ALA A 41 1.88 5.45 0.49
N GLU A 42 2.71 4.76 -0.29
CA GLU A 42 2.53 4.62 -1.74
C GLU A 42 1.27 3.80 -2.07
N ALA A 43 1.06 2.68 -1.39
CA ALA A 43 -0.16 1.87 -1.54
C ALA A 43 -1.43 2.69 -1.22
N ARG A 44 -1.41 3.52 -0.17
CA ARG A 44 -2.54 4.42 0.15
C ARG A 44 -2.82 5.45 -0.95
N ARG A 45 -1.76 6.01 -1.56
CA ARG A 45 -1.91 6.95 -2.69
C ARG A 45 -2.50 6.26 -3.91
N GLU A 46 -2.06 5.03 -4.21
CA GLU A 46 -2.58 4.22 -5.30
C GLU A 46 -4.07 3.86 -5.08
N GLU A 47 -4.44 3.44 -3.87
CA GLU A 47 -5.85 3.21 -3.51
C GLU A 47 -6.70 4.48 -3.67
N ALA A 48 -6.20 5.63 -3.22
CA ALA A 48 -6.92 6.90 -3.32
C ALA A 48 -7.15 7.29 -4.79
N ARG A 49 -6.13 7.15 -5.64
CA ARG A 49 -6.24 7.40 -7.09
C ARG A 49 -7.25 6.45 -7.75
N ALA A 50 -7.18 5.16 -7.43
CA ALA A 50 -8.11 4.16 -7.97
C ALA A 50 -9.56 4.46 -7.55
N ARG A 51 -9.78 4.88 -6.30
CA ARG A 51 -11.10 5.31 -5.81
C ARG A 51 -11.60 6.56 -6.53
N ALA A 52 -10.74 7.58 -6.67
CA ALA A 52 -11.10 8.83 -7.36
C ALA A 52 -11.44 8.61 -8.84
N ALA A 53 -10.67 7.77 -9.53
CA ALA A 53 -10.97 7.36 -10.90
C ALA A 53 -12.32 6.63 -11.01
N ARG A 54 -12.66 5.79 -10.02
CA ARG A 54 -13.95 5.08 -9.98
C ARG A 54 -15.13 6.03 -9.75
N SER A 55 -14.97 7.07 -8.93
CA SER A 55 -16.01 8.08 -8.73
C SER A 55 -16.21 8.96 -9.96
N ALA A 56 -15.14 9.29 -10.69
CA ALA A 56 -15.23 10.07 -11.93
C ALA A 56 -15.88 9.31 -13.09
N SER A 57 -15.80 7.97 -13.10
CA SER A 57 -16.38 7.13 -14.17
C SER A 57 -17.87 6.80 -13.98
N HIS A 58 -18.52 7.28 -12.92
CA HIS A 58 -19.95 7.04 -12.62
C HIS A 58 -20.73 8.35 -12.48
N GLY A 59 -20.12 9.49 -12.83
CA GLY A 59 -20.74 10.82 -12.85
C GLY A 59 -21.12 11.25 -14.26
#